data_AF-A0A7K1AZ11-F1
#
_entry.id   AF-A0A7K1AZ11-F1
#
_cell.length_a   1.000
_cell.length_b   1.000
_cell.length_c   1.000
_cell.angle_alpha   90.00
_cell.angle_beta   90.00
_cell.angle_gamma   90.00
#
_symmetry.space_group_name_H-M   'P 1'
#
loop_
_entity.id
_entity.type
_entity.pdbx_description
1 polymer ?
#
loop_
_entity_poly.entity_id
_entity_poly.type
_entity_poly.pdbx_seq_one_letter_code
_entity_poly.pdbx_strand_id
1 'polypeptide(L)'
;MGHGVKNLVRSWPDSDDVRQWLITPRSDLVLESEISDQSLKESDQIAVFEQSAGPFTTYRRVVSVSANPPTLTETTDYQVLIPWFSWLFGRLMHRSIRGRKLGPEPQQQPKWAPPDRLTPRQIHVLGLLAAASLLSAFVNTLFTQTVAFAGDDLGVGDWGRGIAGTVVRVGIVLGLPAALLADRIGRRRVVICLAWAAPIIASLGAIAPNFQLLVATQTMGRPLGLALDLLVAVIATEEMPRSSRAYAISVLAMANGMG
;
A
#
# COMPACT_ATOMS: atom_id res chain seq x y z
N MET A 1 9.38 0.35 -8.65
CA MET A 1 9.61 1.51 -9.53
C MET A 1 9.10 2.75 -8.80
N GLY A 2 10.00 3.48 -8.13
CA GLY A 2 9.64 4.72 -7.45
C GLY A 2 9.37 5.79 -8.50
N HIS A 3 8.19 6.40 -8.47
CA HIS A 3 7.93 7.56 -9.32
C HIS A 3 8.91 8.68 -8.94
N GLY A 4 9.49 9.33 -9.95
CA GLY A 4 10.35 10.50 -9.75
C GLY A 4 9.64 11.63 -9.02
N VAL A 5 10.41 12.64 -8.62
CA VAL A 5 9.87 13.86 -8.01
C VAL A 5 8.79 14.45 -8.92
N LYS A 6 7.59 14.65 -8.38
CA LYS A 6 6.50 15.33 -9.08
C LYS A 6 6.59 16.81 -8.78
N ASN A 7 6.69 17.60 -9.83
CA ASN A 7 6.67 19.05 -9.76
C ASN A 7 5.28 19.57 -10.10
N LEU A 8 4.76 20.47 -9.27
CA LEU A 8 3.46 21.11 -9.47
C LEU A 8 3.60 22.62 -9.25
N VAL A 9 3.53 23.38 -10.34
CA VAL A 9 3.55 24.85 -10.32
C VAL A 9 2.13 25.38 -10.43
N ARG A 10 1.83 26.43 -9.66
CA ARG A 10 0.58 27.19 -9.75
C ARG A 10 0.86 28.67 -9.66
N SER A 11 0.05 29.44 -10.36
CA SER A 11 0.10 30.89 -10.31
C SER A 11 -1.19 31.41 -9.69
N TRP A 12 -1.04 32.37 -8.79
CA TRP A 12 -2.10 33.01 -8.05
C TRP A 12 -2.01 34.53 -8.23
N PRO A 13 -3.14 35.26 -8.16
CA PRO A 13 -3.11 36.71 -8.16
C PRO A 13 -2.39 37.22 -6.90
N ASP A 14 -1.58 38.27 -7.03
CA ASP A 14 -0.90 38.91 -5.89
C ASP A 14 -1.89 39.82 -5.14
N SER A 15 -2.70 39.21 -4.29
CA SER A 15 -3.56 39.91 -3.32
C SER A 15 -3.15 39.55 -1.89
N ASP A 16 -3.35 40.47 -0.94
CA ASP A 16 -2.94 40.27 0.45
C ASP A 16 -3.59 39.02 1.07
N ASP A 17 -4.86 38.76 0.78
CA ASP A 17 -5.58 37.56 1.26
C ASP A 17 -4.92 36.26 0.76
N VAL A 18 -4.56 36.23 -0.53
CA VAL A 18 -3.91 35.08 -1.16
C VAL A 18 -2.50 34.91 -0.61
N ARG A 19 -1.76 36.01 -0.40
CA ARG A 19 -0.43 35.98 0.20
C ARG A 19 -0.45 35.40 1.61
N GLN A 20 -1.34 35.90 2.47
CA GLN A 20 -1.50 35.41 3.85
C GLN A 20 -1.91 33.92 3.89
N TRP A 21 -2.78 33.52 2.96
CA TRP A 21 -3.18 32.13 2.83
C TRP A 21 -2.03 31.22 2.33
N LEU A 22 -1.23 31.68 1.36
CA LEU A 22 -0.10 30.91 0.81
C LEU A 22 1.02 30.68 1.83
N ILE A 23 1.24 31.63 2.76
CA ILE A 23 2.22 31.47 3.84
C ILE A 23 1.69 30.66 5.03
N THR A 24 0.40 30.30 5.04
CA THR A 24 -0.13 29.42 6.09
C THR A 24 0.34 27.98 5.84
N PRO A 25 0.93 27.29 6.84
CA PRO A 25 1.35 25.90 6.69
C PRO A 25 0.12 25.00 6.63
N ARG A 26 0.15 24.02 5.74
CA ARG A 26 -0.92 23.03 5.66
C ARG A 26 -0.83 21.99 6.76
N SER A 27 -1.98 21.44 7.12
CA SER A 27 -2.10 20.39 8.14
C SER A 27 -3.08 19.30 7.72
N ASP A 28 -3.29 19.09 6.43
CA ASP A 28 -4.14 18.04 5.90
C ASP A 28 -3.36 16.72 5.82
N LEU A 29 -3.16 16.24 4.59
CA LEU A 29 -2.42 15.05 4.24
C LEU A 29 -0.94 15.12 4.62
N VAL A 30 -0.38 16.33 4.67
CA VAL A 30 0.97 16.60 5.18
C VAL A 30 0.90 17.70 6.23
N LEU A 31 1.71 17.56 7.27
CA LEU A 31 1.97 18.61 8.22
C LEU A 31 3.21 19.37 7.75
N GLU A 32 3.02 20.61 7.34
CA GLU A 32 4.11 21.48 6.92
C GLU A 32 4.75 22.20 8.10
N SER A 33 6.06 22.36 8.03
CA SER A 33 6.83 23.28 8.85
C SER A 33 7.55 24.27 7.95
N GLU A 34 7.46 25.56 8.25
CA GLU A 34 8.20 26.58 7.52
C GLU A 34 9.69 26.52 7.91
N ILE A 35 10.57 26.63 6.91
CA ILE A 35 12.00 26.83 7.13
C ILE A 35 12.22 28.27 7.58
N SER A 36 12.62 28.45 8.83
CA SER A 36 12.88 29.75 9.45
C SER A 36 14.23 30.37 9.05
N ASP A 37 15.16 29.57 8.53
CA ASP A 37 16.48 30.03 8.13
C ASP A 37 16.43 30.84 6.82
N GLN A 38 16.62 32.16 6.94
CA GLN A 38 16.60 33.06 5.79
C GLN A 38 17.78 32.86 4.84
N SER A 39 18.88 32.23 5.26
CA SER A 39 20.03 31.97 4.38
C SER A 39 19.72 30.94 3.29
N LEU A 40 18.67 30.13 3.48
CA LEU A 40 18.20 29.10 2.55
C LEU A 40 17.10 29.59 1.60
N LYS A 41 16.61 30.82 1.78
CA LYS A 41 15.58 31.44 0.92
C LYS A 41 16.27 32.29 -0.15
N GLU A 42 15.87 32.08 -1.40
CA GLU A 42 16.25 32.99 -2.49
C GLU A 42 15.50 34.33 -2.34
N SER A 43 16.04 35.41 -2.89
CA SER A 43 15.51 36.78 -2.70
C SER A 43 14.07 36.96 -3.19
N ASP A 44 13.58 36.08 -4.07
CA ASP A 44 12.23 36.07 -4.62
C ASP A 44 11.26 35.13 -3.84
N GLN A 45 11.77 34.35 -2.89
CA GLN A 45 11.01 33.38 -2.10
C GLN A 45 10.46 34.01 -0.82
N ILE A 46 9.13 33.99 -0.66
CA ILE A 46 8.44 34.47 0.53
C ILE A 46 8.49 33.40 1.63
N ALA A 47 8.12 32.18 1.28
CA ALA A 47 7.98 31.08 2.23
C ALA A 47 8.41 29.75 1.60
N VAL A 48 9.09 28.93 2.41
CA VAL A 48 9.52 27.58 2.04
C VAL A 48 9.06 26.63 3.13
N PHE A 49 8.33 25.59 2.74
CA PHE A 49 7.78 24.59 3.63
C PHE A 49 8.35 23.21 3.32
N GLU A 50 8.63 22.47 4.38
CA GLU A 50 9.00 21.06 4.32
C GLU A 50 7.99 20.22 5.08
N GLN A 51 8.00 18.91 4.81
CA GLN A 51 7.19 17.97 5.57
C GLN A 51 7.79 17.75 6.96
N SER A 52 7.03 18.11 7.99
CA SER A 52 7.27 17.68 9.36
C SER A 52 6.73 16.26 9.59
N ALA A 53 5.50 15.99 9.13
CA ALA A 53 4.89 14.66 9.20
C ALA A 53 4.01 14.39 7.98
N GLY A 54 4.16 13.21 7.36
CA GLY A 54 3.36 12.86 6.20
C GLY A 54 3.92 11.70 5.38
N PRO A 55 3.26 11.40 4.26
CA PRO A 55 3.51 10.22 3.47
C PRO A 55 4.69 10.35 2.49
N PHE A 56 5.27 11.55 2.35
CA PHE A 56 6.24 11.85 1.30
C PHE A 56 7.67 11.50 1.73
N THR A 57 8.44 10.90 0.83
CA THR A 57 9.90 10.72 1.05
C THR A 57 10.63 12.05 0.92
N THR A 58 10.16 12.89 0.00
CA THR A 58 10.64 14.26 -0.21
C THR A 58 9.42 15.13 -0.43
N TYR A 59 9.35 16.26 0.25
CA TYR A 59 8.28 17.24 0.07
C TYR A 59 8.85 18.64 0.31
N ARG A 60 8.69 19.52 -0.67
CA ARG A 60 9.08 20.91 -0.59
C ARG A 60 8.03 21.77 -1.28
N ARG A 61 7.52 22.78 -0.59
CA ARG A 61 6.63 23.80 -1.18
C ARG A 61 7.29 25.16 -1.06
N VAL A 62 7.45 25.84 -2.19
CA VAL A 62 8.06 27.17 -2.29
C VAL A 62 7.02 28.13 -2.81
N VAL A 63 6.91 29.28 -2.14
CA VAL A 63 6.07 30.40 -2.58
C VAL A 63 7.00 31.54 -2.97
N SER A 64 7.01 31.91 -4.24
CA SER A 64 7.82 33.02 -4.77
C SER A 64 6.97 34.10 -5.42
N VAL A 65 7.50 35.33 -5.45
CA VAL A 65 6.88 36.46 -6.16
C VAL A 65 7.48 36.52 -7.56
N SER A 66 6.63 36.44 -8.59
CA SER A 66 7.02 36.77 -9.96
C SER A 66 6.79 38.26 -10.19
N ALA A 67 7.83 38.97 -10.65
CA ALA A 67 7.79 40.43 -10.81
C ALA A 67 7.07 40.90 -12.08
N ASN A 68 6.76 40.04 -13.05
CA ASN A 68 6.28 40.48 -14.36
C ASN A 68 5.41 39.44 -15.10
N PRO A 69 4.07 39.46 -14.99
CA PRO A 69 3.23 40.32 -14.15
C PRO A 69 3.29 39.93 -12.65
N PRO A 70 2.95 40.84 -11.71
CA PRO A 70 2.95 40.58 -10.27
C PRO A 70 1.98 39.44 -9.94
N THR A 71 2.55 38.25 -9.79
CA THR A 71 1.81 37.00 -9.53
C THR A 71 2.57 36.16 -8.53
N LEU A 72 1.84 35.49 -7.64
CA LEU A 72 2.42 34.59 -6.66
C LEU A 72 2.53 33.20 -7.27
N THR A 73 3.73 32.63 -7.28
CA THR A 73 3.98 31.30 -7.82
C THR A 73 4.18 30.32 -6.67
N GLU A 74 3.33 29.30 -6.62
CA GLU A 74 3.42 28.18 -5.68
C GLU A 74 3.99 26.97 -6.43
N THR A 75 5.21 26.55 -6.06
CA THR A 75 5.84 25.34 -6.59
C THR A 75 5.86 24.28 -5.51
N THR A 76 5.23 23.13 -5.76
CA THR A 76 5.22 21.98 -4.86
C THR A 76 5.94 20.81 -5.51
N ASP A 77 7.08 20.43 -4.95
CA ASP A 77 7.83 19.25 -5.31
C ASP A 77 7.60 18.16 -4.27
N TYR A 78 7.17 16.98 -4.72
CA TYR A 78 6.92 15.88 -3.81
C TYR A 78 7.19 14.51 -4.43
N GLN A 79 7.59 13.58 -3.58
CA GLN A 79 7.82 12.19 -3.94
C GLN A 79 7.16 11.27 -2.91
N VAL A 80 6.46 10.23 -3.40
CA VAL A 80 5.83 9.22 -2.56
C VAL A 80 6.31 7.84 -2.98
N LEU A 81 6.69 7.02 -2.02
CA LEU A 81 7.08 5.63 -2.24
C LEU A 81 5.91 4.67 -1.97
N ILE A 82 4.91 4.69 -2.86
CA ILE A 82 3.90 3.63 -2.91
C ILE A 82 4.38 2.59 -3.94
N PRO A 83 4.49 1.29 -3.56
CA PRO A 83 4.87 0.20 -4.47
C PRO A 83 3.83 -0.08 -5.60
N TRP A 84 3.42 -1.34 -5.78
CA TRP A 84 2.54 -1.81 -6.86
C TRP A 84 1.19 -1.07 -7.02
N PHE A 85 0.75 -0.33 -6.01
CA PHE A 85 -0.53 0.39 -5.99
C PHE A 85 -0.39 1.91 -6.26
N SER A 86 0.76 2.35 -6.78
CA SER A 86 1.02 3.77 -7.06
C SER A 86 0.05 4.40 -8.05
N TRP A 87 -0.46 3.60 -9.01
CA TRP A 87 -1.39 4.07 -10.03
C TRP A 87 -2.73 4.52 -9.44
N LEU A 88 -3.17 3.90 -8.34
CA LEU A 88 -4.42 4.22 -7.65
C LEU A 88 -4.22 5.35 -6.65
N PHE A 89 -3.40 5.10 -5.63
CA PHE A 89 -3.20 6.05 -4.53
C PHE A 89 -2.38 7.27 -4.96
N GLY A 90 -1.47 7.13 -5.92
CA GLY A 90 -0.72 8.26 -6.46
C GLY A 90 -1.60 9.25 -7.25
N ARG A 91 -2.70 8.78 -7.85
CA ARG A 91 -3.71 9.65 -8.49
C ARG A 91 -4.56 10.37 -7.45
N LEU A 92 -5.03 9.68 -6.41
CA LEU A 92 -5.77 10.29 -5.30
C LEU A 92 -4.94 11.35 -4.56
N MET A 93 -3.67 11.02 -4.31
CA MET A 93 -2.68 11.93 -3.73
C MET A 93 -2.50 13.18 -4.60
N HIS A 94 -2.21 12.99 -5.89
CA HIS A 94 -2.03 14.11 -6.82
C HIS A 94 -3.29 14.98 -6.92
N ARG A 95 -4.48 14.38 -6.96
CA ARG A 95 -5.75 15.12 -6.97
C ARG A 95 -5.96 15.91 -5.68
N SER A 96 -5.59 15.37 -4.53
CA SER A 96 -5.74 16.05 -3.23
C SER A 96 -4.77 17.23 -3.13
N ILE A 97 -3.52 17.06 -3.56
CA ILE A 97 -2.54 18.16 -3.60
C ILE A 97 -3.00 19.22 -4.60
N ARG A 98 -3.36 18.82 -5.84
CA ARG A 98 -3.79 19.73 -6.92
C ARG A 98 -5.10 20.45 -6.61
N GLY A 99 -6.00 19.84 -5.85
CA GLY A 99 -7.33 20.37 -5.54
C GLY A 99 -7.37 21.53 -4.54
N ARG A 100 -6.23 22.13 -4.19
CA ARG A 100 -6.13 23.25 -3.25
C ARG A 100 -6.89 24.47 -3.82
N LYS A 101 -7.73 25.08 -2.99
CA LYS A 101 -8.51 26.28 -3.33
C LYS A 101 -8.36 27.29 -2.21
N LEU A 102 -8.41 28.58 -2.56
CA LEU A 102 -8.44 29.67 -1.59
C LEU A 102 -9.61 29.45 -0.62
N GLY A 103 -9.32 29.50 0.68
CA GLY A 103 -10.28 29.20 1.75
C GLY A 103 -9.58 28.74 3.02
N PRO A 104 -10.33 28.37 4.08
CA PRO A 104 -9.72 27.83 5.29
C PRO A 104 -8.90 26.58 4.97
N GLU A 105 -7.65 26.54 5.44
CA GLU A 105 -6.78 25.39 5.21
C GLU A 105 -7.39 24.13 5.83
N PRO A 106 -7.50 23.02 5.06
CA PRO A 106 -7.99 21.77 5.60
C PRO A 106 -7.06 21.28 6.72
N GLN A 107 -7.62 21.12 7.92
CA GLN A 107 -6.92 20.56 9.08
C GLN A 107 -7.15 19.05 9.23
N GLN A 108 -8.02 18.48 8.39
CA GLN A 108 -8.41 17.07 8.45
C GLN A 108 -7.87 16.31 7.24
N GLN A 109 -7.57 15.02 7.45
CA GLN A 109 -7.23 14.09 6.39
C GLN A 109 -8.36 14.00 5.35
N PRO A 110 -8.05 13.87 4.05
CA PRO A 110 -9.08 13.63 3.05
C PRO A 110 -9.77 12.29 3.32
N LYS A 111 -11.06 12.18 2.97
CA LYS A 111 -11.90 11.01 3.29
C LYS A 111 -11.37 9.65 2.81
N TRP A 112 -10.49 9.64 1.81
CA TRP A 112 -9.89 8.42 1.27
C TRP A 112 -8.63 8.00 2.02
N ALA A 113 -8.02 8.89 2.81
CA ALA A 113 -6.77 8.66 3.52
C ALA A 113 -7.04 8.18 4.96
N PRO A 114 -6.05 7.52 5.60
CA PRO A 114 -6.16 7.14 7.00
C PRO A 114 -6.30 8.38 7.90
N PRO A 115 -6.93 8.24 9.09
CA PRO A 115 -7.10 9.34 10.03
C PRO A 115 -5.77 9.87 10.58
N ASP A 116 -4.75 9.02 10.71
CA ASP A 116 -3.40 9.43 11.10
C ASP A 116 -2.52 9.70 9.86
N ARG A 117 -1.61 10.68 9.97
CA ARG A 117 -0.56 10.93 8.98
C ARG A 117 0.45 9.79 9.02
N LEU A 118 0.33 8.83 8.10
CA LEU A 118 1.29 7.75 7.97
C LEU A 118 2.64 8.27 7.48
N THR A 119 3.69 7.74 8.09
CA THR A 119 5.08 7.99 7.66
C THR A 119 5.38 7.31 6.31
N PRO A 120 6.45 7.72 5.61
CA PRO A 120 6.83 7.09 4.34
C PRO A 120 7.13 5.60 4.51
N ARG A 121 7.74 5.22 5.65
CA ARG A 121 7.98 3.82 6.01
C ARG A 121 6.68 3.04 6.16
N GLN A 122 5.71 3.57 6.89
CA GLN A 122 4.42 2.89 7.10
C GLN A 122 3.68 2.65 5.79
N ILE A 123 3.66 3.63 4.89
CA ILE A 123 3.05 3.45 3.55
C ILE A 123 3.78 2.41 2.73
N HIS A 124 5.11 2.38 2.80
CA HIS A 124 5.90 1.38 2.11
C HIS A 124 5.60 -0.04 2.64
N VAL A 125 5.57 -0.21 3.96
CA VAL A 125 5.20 -1.48 4.61
C VAL A 125 3.78 -1.88 4.24
N LEU A 126 2.80 -0.98 4.31
CA LEU A 126 1.41 -1.27 3.95
C LEU A 126 1.31 -1.71 2.48
N GLY A 127 2.05 -1.07 1.57
CA GLY A 127 2.09 -1.46 0.16
C GLY A 127 2.71 -2.84 -0.08
N LEU A 128 3.75 -3.21 0.67
CA LEU A 128 4.36 -4.55 0.64
C LEU A 128 3.40 -5.62 1.18
N LEU A 129 2.74 -5.32 2.30
CA LEU A 129 1.75 -6.21 2.91
C LEU A 129 0.52 -6.40 2.01
N ALA A 130 0.08 -5.35 1.32
CA ALA A 130 -1.01 -5.45 0.36
C ALA A 130 -0.64 -6.36 -0.83
N ALA A 131 0.59 -6.29 -1.32
CA ALA A 131 1.06 -7.20 -2.38
C ALA A 131 1.16 -8.65 -1.88
N ALA A 132 1.59 -8.87 -0.64
CA ALA A 132 1.59 -10.20 -0.03
C ALA A 132 0.17 -10.76 0.18
N SER A 133 -0.78 -9.90 0.57
CA SER A 133 -2.21 -10.25 0.71
C SER A 133 -2.82 -10.66 -0.63
N LEU A 134 -2.56 -9.89 -1.70
CA LEU A 134 -2.96 -10.22 -3.07
C LEU A 134 -2.42 -11.60 -3.49
N LEU A 135 -1.13 -11.83 -3.25
CA LEU A 135 -0.47 -13.09 -3.60
C LEU A 135 -1.05 -14.29 -2.83
N SER A 136 -1.31 -14.11 -1.54
CA SER A 136 -1.91 -15.14 -0.70
C SER A 136 -3.30 -15.53 -1.21
N ALA A 137 -4.15 -14.53 -1.49
CA ALA A 137 -5.49 -14.75 -2.01
C ALA A 137 -5.47 -15.57 -3.30
N PHE A 138 -4.60 -15.19 -4.25
CA PHE A 138 -4.44 -15.91 -5.50
C PHE A 138 -4.08 -17.39 -5.31
N VAL A 139 -3.12 -17.70 -4.42
CA VAL A 139 -2.76 -19.09 -4.11
C VAL A 139 -3.93 -19.86 -3.48
N ASN A 140 -4.71 -19.20 -2.63
CA ASN A 140 -5.83 -19.82 -1.93
C ASN A 140 -7.01 -20.12 -2.87
N THR A 141 -7.27 -19.26 -3.85
CA THR A 141 -8.38 -19.38 -4.80
C THR A 141 -8.08 -20.32 -5.97
N LEU A 142 -6.82 -20.40 -6.41
CA LEU A 142 -6.36 -21.13 -7.60
C LEU A 142 -6.98 -22.53 -7.74
N PHE A 143 -6.82 -23.41 -6.75
CA PHE A 143 -7.35 -24.78 -6.86
C PHE A 143 -8.89 -24.82 -6.97
N THR A 144 -9.62 -23.95 -6.27
CA THR A 144 -11.09 -23.95 -6.38
C THR A 144 -11.54 -23.52 -7.78
N GLN A 145 -10.78 -22.65 -8.43
CA GLN A 145 -11.07 -22.20 -9.79
C GLN A 145 -10.69 -23.24 -10.85
N THR A 146 -9.67 -24.08 -10.60
CA THR A 146 -9.12 -25.00 -11.61
C THR A 146 -9.46 -26.47 -11.41
N VAL A 147 -9.95 -26.89 -10.24
CA VAL A 147 -10.18 -28.32 -9.92
C VAL A 147 -11.18 -29.00 -10.84
N ALA A 148 -12.18 -28.27 -11.35
CA ALA A 148 -13.15 -28.83 -12.30
C ALA A 148 -12.46 -29.22 -13.62
N PHE A 149 -11.74 -28.27 -14.23
CA PHE A 149 -10.97 -28.50 -15.46
C PHE A 149 -9.91 -29.59 -15.28
N ALA A 150 -9.13 -29.52 -14.19
CA ALA A 150 -8.13 -30.54 -13.91
C ALA A 150 -8.75 -31.91 -13.63
N GLY A 151 -9.94 -31.95 -13.04
CA GLY A 151 -10.71 -33.18 -12.83
C GLY A 151 -11.18 -33.79 -14.14
N ASP A 152 -11.64 -32.97 -15.10
CA ASP A 152 -12.05 -33.43 -16.43
C ASP A 152 -10.84 -34.01 -17.20
N ASP A 153 -9.73 -33.27 -17.26
CA ASP A 153 -8.51 -33.67 -17.97
C ASP A 153 -7.87 -34.95 -17.40
N LEU A 154 -7.97 -35.15 -16.09
CA LEU A 154 -7.37 -36.28 -15.37
C LEU A 154 -8.36 -37.43 -15.10
N GLY A 155 -9.57 -37.36 -15.67
CA GLY A 155 -10.56 -38.44 -15.61
C GLY A 155 -11.18 -38.66 -14.23
N VAL A 156 -11.24 -37.63 -13.38
CA VAL A 156 -11.80 -37.70 -12.02
C VAL A 156 -13.19 -37.09 -11.99
N GLY A 157 -14.19 -37.88 -11.60
CA GLY A 157 -15.57 -37.44 -11.43
C GLY A 157 -15.82 -36.59 -10.17
N ASP A 158 -17.03 -36.06 -10.05
CA ASP A 158 -17.40 -35.05 -9.05
C ASP A 158 -17.18 -35.47 -7.59
N TRP A 159 -17.40 -36.76 -7.29
CA TRP A 159 -17.12 -37.30 -5.96
C TRP A 159 -15.64 -37.18 -5.58
N GLY A 160 -14.73 -37.50 -6.51
CA GLY A 160 -13.29 -37.38 -6.30
C GLY A 160 -12.85 -35.92 -6.13
N ARG A 161 -13.48 -34.99 -6.86
CA ARG A 161 -13.27 -33.55 -6.71
C ARG A 161 -13.73 -33.05 -5.34
N GLY A 162 -14.87 -33.54 -4.86
CA GLY A 162 -15.39 -33.22 -3.52
C GLY A 162 -14.47 -33.69 -2.39
N ILE A 163 -13.96 -34.93 -2.48
CA ILE A 163 -12.97 -35.45 -1.53
C ILE A 163 -11.71 -34.59 -1.57
N ALA A 164 -11.18 -34.31 -2.76
CA ALA A 164 -9.99 -33.48 -2.92
C ALA A 164 -10.17 -32.09 -2.31
N GLY A 165 -11.30 -31.42 -2.56
CA GLY A 165 -11.61 -30.14 -1.94
C GLY A 165 -11.62 -30.20 -0.41
N THR A 166 -12.10 -31.30 0.17
CA THR A 166 -12.08 -31.53 1.61
C THR A 166 -10.65 -31.74 2.13
N VAL A 167 -9.86 -32.60 1.48
CA VAL A 167 -8.45 -32.87 1.84
C VAL A 167 -7.63 -31.58 1.83
N VAL A 168 -7.74 -30.78 0.77
CA VAL A 168 -7.00 -29.52 0.66
C VAL A 168 -7.39 -28.56 1.79
N ARG A 169 -8.67 -28.50 2.20
CA ARG A 169 -9.12 -27.62 3.30
C ARG A 169 -8.61 -28.10 4.66
N VAL A 170 -8.63 -29.41 4.91
CA VAL A 170 -8.07 -30.00 6.14
C VAL A 170 -6.56 -29.74 6.25
N GLY A 171 -5.90 -29.55 5.11
CA GLY A 171 -4.50 -29.15 5.03
C GLY A 171 -4.13 -27.92 5.86
N ILE A 172 -5.07 -27.05 6.25
CA ILE A 172 -4.80 -25.85 7.08
C ILE A 172 -3.97 -26.14 8.34
N VAL A 173 -4.09 -27.35 8.90
CA VAL A 173 -3.30 -27.82 10.04
C VAL A 173 -1.79 -27.76 9.76
N LEU A 174 -1.37 -27.98 8.51
CA LEU A 174 0.02 -27.89 8.07
C LEU A 174 0.57 -26.45 8.07
N GLY A 175 -0.31 -25.44 8.11
CA GLY A 175 0.07 -24.03 8.22
C GLY A 175 0.37 -23.60 9.66
N LEU A 176 -0.13 -24.33 10.67
CA LEU A 176 0.06 -23.98 12.09
C LEU A 176 1.55 -23.93 12.50
N PRO A 177 2.42 -24.88 12.09
CA PRO A 177 3.85 -24.77 12.36
C PRO A 177 4.46 -23.48 11.81
N ALA A 178 4.05 -23.02 10.62
CA ALA A 178 4.58 -21.79 10.03
C ALA A 178 4.22 -20.55 10.87
N ALA A 179 2.99 -20.51 11.42
CA ALA A 179 2.59 -19.46 12.36
C ALA A 179 3.43 -19.50 13.66
N LEU A 180 3.65 -20.70 14.22
CA LEU A 180 4.49 -20.88 15.42
C LEU A 180 5.97 -20.53 15.18
N LEU A 181 6.49 -20.84 13.99
CA LEU A 181 7.85 -20.49 13.55
C LEU A 181 8.01 -18.97 13.42
N ALA A 182 6.96 -18.24 13.06
CA ALA A 182 6.99 -16.78 12.93
C ALA A 182 7.31 -16.09 14.26
N ASP A 183 6.79 -16.61 15.37
CA ASP A 183 7.03 -16.05 16.70
C ASP A 183 8.47 -16.29 17.19
N ARG A 184 9.16 -17.33 16.70
CA ARG A 184 10.55 -17.66 17.10
C ARG A 184 11.62 -17.06 16.19
N ILE A 185 11.41 -17.10 14.87
CA ILE A 185 12.42 -16.71 13.87
C ILE A 185 12.30 -15.23 13.48
N GLY A 186 11.15 -14.63 13.78
CA GLY A 186 10.80 -13.26 13.44
C GLY A 186 9.87 -13.19 12.23
N ARG A 187 8.78 -12.42 12.38
CA ARG A 187 7.68 -12.36 11.42
C ARG A 187 8.10 -11.96 10.01
N ARG A 188 9.00 -10.97 9.88
CA ARG A 188 9.49 -10.51 8.56
C ARG A 188 10.10 -11.64 7.74
N ARG A 189 10.93 -12.49 8.36
CA ARG A 189 11.60 -13.60 7.67
C ARG A 189 10.61 -14.66 7.23
N VAL A 190 9.65 -14.98 8.10
CA VAL A 190 8.61 -15.98 7.78
C VAL A 190 7.67 -15.48 6.69
N VAL A 191 7.25 -14.21 6.71
CA VAL A 191 6.45 -13.60 5.64
C VAL A 191 7.17 -13.71 4.29
N ILE A 192 8.45 -13.36 4.24
CA ILE A 192 9.25 -13.47 2.99
C ILE A 192 9.32 -14.93 2.54
N CYS A 193 9.56 -15.87 3.45
CA CYS A 193 9.62 -17.29 3.13
C CYS A 193 8.28 -17.80 2.56
N LEU A 194 7.16 -17.49 3.22
CA LEU A 194 5.82 -17.91 2.77
C LEU A 194 5.44 -17.27 1.44
N ALA A 195 5.79 -15.99 1.22
CA ALA A 195 5.54 -15.31 -0.04
C ALA A 195 6.26 -15.95 -1.23
N TRP A 196 7.36 -16.68 -1.02
CA TRP A 196 8.00 -17.48 -2.06
C TRP A 196 7.52 -18.94 -2.09
N ALA A 197 7.39 -19.57 -0.92
CA ALA A 197 7.07 -20.98 -0.82
C ALA A 197 5.65 -21.29 -1.33
N ALA A 198 4.66 -20.48 -0.97
CA ALA A 198 3.26 -20.76 -1.33
C ALA A 198 3.04 -20.75 -2.85
N PRO A 199 3.49 -19.72 -3.62
CA PRO A 199 3.37 -19.74 -5.07
C PRO A 199 4.18 -20.85 -5.74
N ILE A 200 5.42 -21.10 -5.29
CA ILE A 200 6.26 -22.16 -5.87
C ILE A 200 5.57 -23.52 -5.74
N ILE A 201 5.08 -23.85 -4.54
CA ILE A 201 4.39 -25.12 -4.29
C ILE A 201 3.08 -25.19 -5.09
N ALA A 202 2.33 -24.10 -5.18
CA ALA A 202 1.11 -24.06 -5.98
C ALA A 202 1.40 -24.27 -7.48
N SER A 203 2.48 -23.68 -8.00
CA SER A 203 2.91 -23.82 -9.40
C SER A 203 3.36 -25.25 -9.74
N LEU A 204 3.91 -26.01 -8.79
CA LEU A 204 4.23 -27.43 -9.02
C LEU A 204 2.99 -28.25 -9.41
N GLY A 205 1.80 -27.82 -9.00
CA GLY A 205 0.53 -28.43 -9.42
C GLY A 205 0.28 -28.35 -10.93
N ALA A 206 0.85 -27.37 -11.63
CA ALA A 206 0.69 -27.22 -13.08
C ALA A 206 1.38 -28.34 -13.89
N ILE A 207 2.34 -29.04 -13.29
CA ILE A 207 3.11 -30.12 -13.93
C ILE A 207 2.68 -31.49 -13.33
N ALA A 208 1.57 -31.53 -12.58
CA ALA A 208 1.11 -32.76 -11.97
C ALA A 208 0.61 -33.76 -13.03
N PRO A 209 1.15 -34.99 -13.09
CA PRO A 209 0.76 -35.99 -14.08
C PRO A 209 -0.54 -36.72 -13.69
N ASN A 210 -1.04 -36.52 -12.46
CA ASN A 210 -2.27 -37.12 -11.97
C ASN A 210 -2.92 -36.22 -10.90
N PHE A 211 -4.20 -36.48 -10.65
CA PHE A 211 -5.02 -35.64 -9.79
C PHE A 211 -4.58 -35.70 -8.32
N GLN A 212 -4.05 -36.83 -7.86
CA GLN A 212 -3.57 -36.97 -6.48
C GLN A 212 -2.37 -36.07 -6.20
N LEU A 213 -1.41 -35.99 -7.14
CA LEU A 213 -0.25 -35.11 -6.99
C LEU A 213 -0.67 -33.64 -7.04
N LEU A 214 -1.63 -33.28 -7.90
CA LEU A 214 -2.23 -31.94 -7.90
C LEU A 214 -2.79 -31.63 -6.50
N VAL A 215 -3.65 -32.49 -5.95
CA VAL A 215 -4.24 -32.30 -4.62
C VAL A 215 -3.16 -32.22 -3.53
N ALA A 216 -2.11 -33.02 -3.59
CA ALA A 216 -1.01 -32.99 -2.63
C ALA A 216 -0.27 -31.64 -2.64
N THR A 217 0.08 -31.12 -3.83
CA THR A 217 0.72 -29.79 -3.94
C THR A 217 -0.17 -28.69 -3.37
N GLN A 218 -1.47 -28.73 -3.64
CA GLN A 218 -2.42 -27.71 -3.16
C GLN A 218 -2.70 -27.83 -1.66
N THR A 219 -2.69 -29.06 -1.12
CA THR A 219 -2.78 -29.32 0.33
C THR A 219 -1.60 -28.72 1.09
N MET A 220 -0.42 -28.64 0.46
CA MET A 220 0.75 -27.96 1.03
C MET A 220 0.77 -26.46 0.76
N GLY A 221 0.36 -26.00 -0.43
CA GLY A 221 0.46 -24.60 -0.84
C GLY A 221 -0.54 -23.68 -0.13
N ARG A 222 -1.81 -24.09 -0.02
CA ARG A 222 -2.87 -23.26 0.59
C ARG A 222 -2.63 -22.88 2.05
N PRO A 223 -2.23 -23.80 2.94
CA PRO A 223 -1.98 -23.45 4.34
C PRO A 223 -0.88 -22.40 4.51
N LEU A 224 0.09 -22.35 3.59
CA LEU A 224 1.14 -21.34 3.59
C LEU A 224 0.62 -19.96 3.18
N GLY A 225 -0.32 -19.91 2.23
CA GLY A 225 -1.07 -18.68 1.91
C GLY A 225 -1.86 -18.19 3.13
N LEU A 226 -2.68 -19.05 3.73
CA LEU A 226 -3.44 -18.69 4.94
C LEU A 226 -2.56 -18.23 6.10
N ALA A 227 -1.39 -18.85 6.30
CA ALA A 227 -0.42 -18.41 7.29
C ALA A 227 0.16 -17.02 6.93
N LEU A 228 0.41 -16.76 5.65
CA LEU A 228 0.84 -15.46 5.15
C LEU A 228 -0.21 -14.38 5.42
N ASP A 229 -1.49 -14.64 5.16
CA ASP A 229 -2.59 -13.71 5.44
C ASP A 229 -2.67 -13.33 6.93
N LEU A 230 -2.56 -14.32 7.81
CA LEU A 230 -2.56 -14.08 9.26
C LEU A 230 -1.38 -13.20 9.68
N LEU A 231 -0.17 -13.50 9.20
CA LEU A 231 1.02 -12.69 9.53
C LEU A 231 0.94 -11.28 8.95
N VAL A 232 0.40 -11.14 7.73
CA VAL A 232 0.18 -9.83 7.09
C VAL A 232 -0.77 -8.97 7.94
N ALA A 233 -1.88 -9.53 8.41
CA ALA A 233 -2.83 -8.82 9.27
C ALA A 233 -2.21 -8.42 10.63
N VAL A 234 -1.42 -9.31 11.24
CA VAL A 234 -0.73 -9.03 12.51
C VAL A 234 0.30 -7.91 12.34
N ILE A 235 1.19 -8.00 11.35
CA ILE A 235 2.22 -6.98 11.12
C ILE A 235 1.57 -5.62 10.80
N ALA A 236 0.49 -5.60 10.02
CA ALA A 236 -0.23 -4.37 9.75
C ALA A 236 -0.81 -3.75 11.03
N THR A 237 -1.32 -4.56 11.94
CA THR A 237 -1.86 -4.08 13.22
C THR A 237 -0.76 -3.52 14.12
N GLU A 238 0.45 -4.06 14.06
CA GLU A 238 1.59 -3.62 14.87
C GLU A 238 2.27 -2.37 14.35
N GLU A 239 2.47 -2.27 13.02
CA GLU A 239 3.17 -1.13 12.40
C GLU A 239 2.25 0.09 12.24
N MET A 240 0.92 -0.11 12.20
CA MET A 240 -0.04 0.98 12.00
C MET A 240 -0.47 1.64 13.32
N PRO A 241 -0.61 2.99 13.33
CA PRO A 241 -1.19 3.72 14.44
C PRO A 241 -2.59 3.23 14.80
N ARG A 242 -2.96 3.31 16.09
CA ARG A 242 -4.20 2.72 16.62
C ARG A 242 -5.45 3.13 15.84
N SER A 243 -5.58 4.42 15.47
CA SER A 243 -6.78 4.91 14.78
C SER A 243 -6.82 4.54 13.29
N SER A 244 -5.67 4.17 12.70
CA SER A 244 -5.52 3.81 11.29
C SER A 244 -5.48 2.30 11.02
N ARG A 245 -5.49 1.46 12.05
CA ARG A 245 -5.47 -0.02 11.90
C ARG A 245 -6.64 -0.55 11.08
N ALA A 246 -7.85 -0.05 11.35
CA ALA A 246 -9.03 -0.46 10.60
C ALA A 246 -8.91 -0.10 9.11
N TYR A 247 -8.41 1.10 8.81
CA TYR A 247 -8.13 1.51 7.43
C TYR A 247 -7.12 0.58 6.76
N ALA A 248 -6.02 0.25 7.44
CA ALA A 248 -5.00 -0.65 6.90
C ALA A 248 -5.56 -2.05 6.63
N ILE A 249 -6.31 -2.64 7.57
CA ILE A 249 -6.96 -3.95 7.38
C ILE A 249 -7.92 -3.91 6.19
N SER A 250 -8.70 -2.84 6.03
CA SER A 250 -9.59 -2.67 4.86
C SER A 250 -8.82 -2.61 3.55
N VAL A 251 -7.67 -1.91 3.50
CA VAL A 251 -6.81 -1.88 2.31
C VAL A 251 -6.23 -3.26 2.00
N LEU A 252 -5.82 -4.01 3.02
CA LEU A 252 -5.33 -5.37 2.86
C LEU A 252 -6.42 -6.34 2.39
N ALA A 253 -7.65 -6.17 2.87
CA ALA A 253 -8.81 -6.95 2.43
C ALA A 253 -9.18 -6.62 0.98
N MET A 254 -9.13 -5.35 0.57
CA MET A 254 -9.30 -4.96 -0.83
C MET A 254 -8.21 -5.58 -1.72
N ALA A 255 -6.96 -5.56 -1.26
CA ALA A 255 -5.86 -6.21 -1.98
C ALA A 255 -6.01 -7.73 -2.04
N ASN A 256 -6.49 -8.36 -0.97
CA ASN A 256 -6.83 -9.79 -0.93
C ASN A 256 -7.90 -10.10 -1.99
N GLY A 257 -9.00 -9.34 -2.02
CA GLY A 257 -10.09 -9.56 -2.97
C GLY A 257 -9.73 -9.34 -4.45
N MET A 258 -8.60 -8.72 -4.75
CA MET A 258 -8.08 -8.58 -6.12
C MET A 258 -7.35 -9.84 -6.61
N GLY A 259 -6.95 -10.75 -5.72
CA GLY A 259 -6.16 -11.95 -6.02
C GLY A 259 -7.04 -13.19 -6.10
#